data_AF-A0A7S3J3A7-F1
#
_entry.id   AF-A0A7S3J3A7-F1
#
_cell.length_a   1.000
_cell.length_b   1.000
_cell.length_c   1.000
_cell.angle_alpha   90.00
_cell.angle_beta   90.00
_cell.angle_gamma   90.00
#
_symmetry.space_group_name_H-M   'P 1'
#
loop_
_entity.id
_entity.type
_entity.pdbx_description
1 polymer ?
#
loop_
_entity_poly.entity_id
_entity_poly.type
_entity_poly.pdbx_seq_one_letter_code
_entity_poly.pdbx_strand_id
1 'polypeptide(L)'
;VVSTMNPSGDFGKKELSPALRNRMTEIWVESYFDQKELHEYAEFLRIKSISELKAKLSMKSSDLFVIIKEKLGNEDISINLFNVIVYYNFILSIEFNLSRKKLSIRDVLNFIEFYHLSSEMSEMQKFREAINLVMIDGIGIELSHQKESVKCKLEKFVSQIFASEEMLVDVPLTVTYNAESFGIDPYFLTNLNQSVTCENFSFEATKHNVVKILRGIRLGKPILLEGPPGVGKTSTVENIAKAIGKKIIRINLSE
;
A
#
# COMPACT_ATOMS: atom_id res chain seq x y z
N VAL A 1 -29.30 0.94 21.86
CA VAL A 1 -28.69 0.08 20.83
C VAL A 1 -27.95 0.99 19.87
N VAL A 2 -26.66 0.74 19.64
CA VAL A 2 -25.87 1.46 18.63
C VAL A 2 -25.57 0.47 17.51
N SER A 3 -25.87 0.85 16.28
CA SER A 3 -25.70 0.00 15.09
C SER A 3 -24.87 0.75 14.07
N THR A 4 -24.07 0.03 13.28
CA THR A 4 -23.26 0.61 12.20
C THR A 4 -23.60 -0.06 10.88
N MET A 5 -23.51 0.68 9.78
CA MET A 5 -23.58 0.12 8.43
C MET A 5 -22.59 0.85 7.52
N ASN A 6 -22.15 0.17 6.48
CA ASN A 6 -21.41 0.84 5.42
C ASN A 6 -22.39 1.62 4.52
N PRO A 7 -21.93 2.70 3.86
CA PRO A 7 -22.76 3.44 2.91
C PRO A 7 -23.38 2.53 1.85
N SER A 8 -24.61 2.83 1.49
CA SER A 8 -25.27 2.20 0.35
C SER A 8 -24.64 2.71 -0.96
N GLY A 9 -24.08 1.79 -1.73
CA GLY A 9 -23.22 2.10 -2.88
C GLY A 9 -22.02 1.16 -2.98
N ASP A 10 -21.66 0.51 -1.87
CA ASP A 10 -20.72 -0.62 -1.87
C ASP A 10 -21.37 -1.86 -2.51
N PHE A 11 -20.64 -2.49 -3.43
CA PHE A 11 -21.10 -3.69 -4.14
C PHE A 11 -21.55 -4.79 -3.17
N GLY A 12 -22.73 -5.35 -3.43
CA GLY A 12 -23.29 -6.46 -2.65
C GLY A 12 -23.97 -6.06 -1.34
N LYS A 13 -24.07 -4.76 -1.00
CA LYS A 13 -24.77 -4.31 0.21
C LYS A 13 -26.19 -3.86 -0.10
N LYS A 14 -27.16 -4.52 0.53
CA LYS A 14 -28.57 -4.11 0.47
C LYS A 14 -28.79 -2.94 1.41
N GLU A 15 -29.49 -1.91 0.93
CA GLU A 15 -29.94 -0.84 1.82
C GLU A 15 -30.88 -1.39 2.89
N LEU A 16 -30.79 -0.85 4.11
CA LEU A 16 -31.82 -1.12 5.11
C LEU A 16 -33.17 -0.55 4.64
N SER A 17 -34.24 -1.31 4.87
CA SER A 17 -35.59 -0.86 4.54
C SER A 17 -35.92 0.48 5.23
N PRO A 18 -36.69 1.37 4.59
CA PRO A 18 -37.10 2.64 5.20
C PRO A 18 -37.78 2.46 6.57
N ALA A 19 -38.57 1.40 6.75
CA ALA A 19 -39.23 1.10 8.02
C ALA A 19 -38.24 0.83 9.18
N LEU A 20 -37.08 0.25 8.88
CA LEU A 20 -36.04 0.00 9.88
C LEU A 20 -35.20 1.24 10.14
N ARG A 21 -34.86 1.99 9.08
CA ARG A 21 -34.14 3.27 9.15
C ARG A 21 -34.91 4.30 9.99
N ASN A 22 -36.22 4.44 9.76
CA ASN A 22 -37.09 5.36 10.49
C ASN A 22 -37.23 5.04 12.00
N ARG A 23 -36.84 3.83 12.44
CA ARG A 23 -36.81 3.46 13.86
C ARG A 23 -35.49 3.84 14.55
N MET A 24 -34.50 4.33 13.79
CA MET A 24 -33.18 4.71 14.27
C MET A 24 -32.93 6.18 13.97
N THR A 25 -32.10 6.83 14.79
CA THR A 25 -31.53 8.13 14.45
C THR A 25 -30.31 7.89 13.56
N GLU A 26 -30.38 8.32 12.30
CA GLU A 26 -29.25 8.22 11.38
C GLU A 26 -28.23 9.34 11.63
N ILE A 27 -26.97 8.96 11.77
CA ILE A 27 -25.83 9.88 11.89
C ILE A 27 -24.84 9.49 10.81
N TRP A 28 -24.53 10.42 9.91
CA TRP A 28 -23.49 10.23 8.90
C TRP A 28 -22.11 10.49 9.52
N VAL A 29 -21.16 9.60 9.26
CA VAL A 29 -19.77 9.74 9.71
C VAL A 29 -18.91 10.07 8.49
N GLU A 30 -18.31 11.27 8.48
CA GLU A 30 -17.43 11.71 7.40
C GLU A 30 -16.10 10.95 7.42
N SER A 31 -15.51 10.78 6.23
CA SER A 31 -14.17 10.21 6.10
C SER A 31 -13.13 11.20 6.59
N TYR A 32 -12.14 10.70 7.34
CA TYR A 32 -10.98 11.49 7.76
C TYR A 32 -10.26 12.16 6.59
N PHE A 33 -10.28 11.56 5.40
CA PHE A 33 -9.57 12.03 4.22
C PHE A 33 -10.36 13.03 3.37
N ASP A 34 -11.60 13.32 3.73
CA ASP A 34 -12.48 14.26 3.01
C ASP A 34 -12.61 15.61 3.74
N GLN A 35 -11.89 15.80 4.85
CA GLN A 35 -11.87 17.04 5.59
C GLN A 35 -11.33 18.19 4.73
N LYS A 36 -12.06 19.32 4.70
CA LYS A 36 -11.71 20.52 3.92
C LYS A 36 -10.28 21.01 4.20
N GLU A 37 -9.87 20.97 5.47
CA GLU A 37 -8.53 21.39 5.89
C GLU A 37 -7.42 20.57 5.25
N LEU A 38 -7.61 19.25 5.09
CA LEU A 38 -6.64 18.39 4.42
C LEU A 38 -6.56 18.68 2.92
N HIS A 39 -7.68 19.04 2.30
CA HIS A 39 -7.69 19.45 0.89
C HIS A 39 -6.95 20.77 0.67
N GLU A 40 -7.24 21.79 1.50
CA GLU A 40 -6.53 23.07 1.49
C GLU A 40 -5.03 22.87 1.79
N TYR A 41 -4.68 21.96 2.69
CA TYR A 41 -3.29 21.60 2.97
C TYR A 41 -2.62 20.89 1.80
N ALA A 42 -3.30 19.98 1.11
CA ALA A 42 -2.75 19.30 -0.05
C ALA A 42 -2.45 20.25 -1.22
N GLU A 43 -3.33 21.21 -1.48
CA GLU A 43 -3.07 22.30 -2.44
C GLU A 43 -1.82 23.10 -2.05
N PHE A 44 -1.63 23.36 -0.75
CA PHE A 44 -0.42 23.99 -0.25
C PHE A 44 0.84 23.12 -0.48
N LEU A 45 0.75 21.80 -0.27
CA LEU A 45 1.85 20.85 -0.50
C LEU A 45 2.32 20.86 -1.97
N ARG A 46 1.40 21.10 -2.92
CA ARG A 46 1.69 21.10 -4.37
C ARG A 46 2.52 22.30 -4.82
N ILE A 47 2.38 23.46 -4.17
CA ILE A 47 2.85 24.75 -4.70
C ILE A 47 4.22 25.16 -4.15
N LYS A 48 4.68 24.58 -3.03
CA LYS A 48 5.75 25.16 -2.22
C LYS A 48 7.00 24.30 -2.06
N SER A 49 8.12 24.99 -1.83
CA SER A 49 9.41 24.36 -1.54
C SER A 49 9.45 23.72 -0.13
N ILE A 50 10.26 22.69 0.05
CA ILE A 50 10.35 21.84 1.26
C ILE A 50 10.59 22.65 2.55
N SER A 51 11.33 23.77 2.47
CA SER A 51 11.59 24.66 3.61
C SER A 51 10.32 25.30 4.16
N GLU A 52 9.30 25.48 3.33
CA GLU A 52 8.00 26.03 3.73
C GLU A 52 7.04 24.94 4.22
N LEU A 53 7.24 23.68 3.80
CA LEU A 53 6.46 22.51 4.26
C LEU A 53 6.71 22.19 5.73
N LYS A 54 7.95 22.31 6.19
CA LYS A 54 8.32 22.13 7.61
C LYS A 54 7.81 23.26 8.51
N ALA A 55 7.60 24.46 7.95
CA ALA A 55 7.25 25.66 8.71
C ALA A 55 5.75 25.77 9.07
N LYS A 56 4.86 25.00 8.43
CA LYS A 56 3.43 24.95 8.79
C LYS A 56 3.12 23.74 9.67
N LEU A 57 3.29 23.97 10.98
CA LEU A 57 2.84 23.15 12.11
C LEU A 57 1.32 23.01 12.24
N SER A 58 0.50 23.66 11.40
CA SER A 58 -0.94 23.84 11.64
C SER A 58 -1.80 22.58 11.55
N MET A 59 -1.28 21.48 10.97
CA MET A 59 -2.01 20.20 10.83
C MET A 59 -1.58 19.13 11.84
N LYS A 60 -0.65 19.43 12.76
CA LYS A 60 -0.24 18.49 13.82
C LYS A 60 -1.37 18.15 14.81
N SER A 61 -2.49 18.87 14.75
CA SER A 61 -3.70 18.61 15.53
C SER A 61 -4.76 17.80 14.78
N SER A 62 -4.56 17.47 13.50
CA SER A 62 -5.50 16.61 12.79
C SER A 62 -5.48 15.20 13.39
N ASP A 63 -6.64 14.56 13.51
CA ASP A 63 -6.76 13.21 14.07
C ASP A 63 -5.88 12.21 13.33
N LEU A 64 -5.78 12.33 12.00
CA LEU A 64 -4.92 11.49 11.18
C LEU A 64 -3.45 11.63 11.59
N PHE A 65 -2.95 12.85 11.77
CA PHE A 65 -1.57 13.06 12.23
C PHE A 65 -1.36 12.52 13.65
N VAL A 66 -2.31 12.72 14.55
CA VAL A 66 -2.23 12.21 15.93
C VAL A 66 -2.12 10.68 15.93
N ILE A 67 -2.96 9.99 15.14
CA ILE A 67 -2.91 8.52 15.00
C ILE A 67 -1.54 8.09 14.44
N ILE A 68 -1.06 8.74 13.38
CA ILE A 68 0.23 8.44 12.76
C ILE A 68 1.36 8.62 13.78
N LYS A 69 1.38 9.74 14.49
CA LYS A 69 2.39 10.10 15.49
C LYS A 69 2.42 9.10 16.65
N GLU A 70 1.25 8.76 17.18
CA GLU A 70 1.14 7.80 18.28
C GLU A 70 1.65 6.41 17.88
N LYS A 71 1.32 5.95 16.67
CA LYS A 71 1.69 4.62 16.20
C LYS A 71 3.14 4.50 15.71
N LEU A 72 3.74 5.56 15.17
CA LEU A 72 5.13 5.55 14.72
C LEU A 72 6.12 5.90 15.84
N GLY A 73 5.75 6.78 16.77
CA GLY A 73 6.62 7.21 17.88
C GLY A 73 7.76 8.15 17.49
N ASN A 74 7.96 8.45 16.19
CA ASN A 74 8.94 9.42 15.72
C ASN A 74 8.25 10.59 14.99
N GLU A 75 8.47 11.81 15.46
CA GLU A 75 7.75 12.99 14.97
C GLU A 75 8.10 13.35 13.53
N ASP A 76 9.39 13.34 13.15
CA ASP A 76 9.82 13.71 11.80
C ASP A 76 9.30 12.72 10.75
N ILE A 77 9.40 11.42 11.06
CA ILE A 77 8.88 10.35 10.21
C ILE A 77 7.34 10.43 10.11
N SER A 78 6.67 10.79 11.19
CA SER A 78 5.20 10.97 11.19
C SER A 78 4.76 12.16 10.33
N ILE A 79 5.51 13.27 10.38
CA ILE A 79 5.27 14.44 9.50
C ILE A 79 5.45 14.02 8.04
N ASN A 80 6.51 13.29 7.73
CA ASN A 80 6.78 12.83 6.36
C ASN A 80 5.67 11.91 5.87
N LEU A 81 5.26 10.91 6.65
CA LEU A 81 4.19 9.99 6.28
C LEU A 81 2.85 10.71 6.10
N PHE A 82 2.50 11.61 7.01
CA PHE A 82 1.28 12.42 6.91
C PHE A 82 1.24 13.22 5.61
N ASN A 83 2.33 13.91 5.28
CA ASN A 83 2.43 14.71 4.05
C ASN A 83 2.28 13.83 2.80
N VAL A 84 2.92 12.66 2.79
CA VAL A 84 2.83 11.69 1.67
C VAL A 84 1.40 11.19 1.50
N ILE A 85 0.71 10.83 2.58
CA ILE A 85 -0.69 10.35 2.54
C ILE A 85 -1.63 11.44 2.02
N VAL A 86 -1.52 12.66 2.56
CA VAL A 86 -2.37 13.77 2.16
C VAL A 86 -2.16 14.12 0.69
N TYR A 87 -0.90 14.22 0.26
CA TYR A 87 -0.55 14.46 -1.13
C TYR A 87 -1.07 13.36 -2.06
N TYR A 88 -0.85 12.09 -1.69
CA TYR A 88 -1.30 10.94 -2.49
C TYR A 88 -2.83 10.92 -2.68
N ASN A 89 -3.59 11.05 -1.60
CA ASN A 89 -5.06 11.05 -1.69
C ASN A 89 -5.59 12.24 -2.49
N PHE A 90 -4.92 13.39 -2.39
CA PHE A 90 -5.24 14.56 -3.18
C PHE A 90 -5.00 14.34 -4.68
N ILE A 91 -3.80 13.92 -5.09
CA ILE A 91 -3.50 13.72 -6.52
C ILE A 91 -4.39 12.64 -7.11
N LEU A 92 -4.66 11.54 -6.37
CA LEU A 92 -5.58 10.51 -6.83
C LEU A 92 -6.95 11.09 -7.16
N SER A 93 -7.47 11.97 -6.31
CA SER A 93 -8.83 12.48 -6.45
C SER A 93 -8.96 13.56 -7.49
N ILE A 94 -8.05 14.53 -7.45
CA ILE A 94 -8.16 15.77 -8.23
C ILE A 94 -7.50 15.62 -9.59
N GLU A 95 -6.34 14.98 -9.65
CA GLU A 95 -5.54 14.92 -10.87
C GLU A 95 -5.83 13.65 -11.68
N PHE A 96 -6.14 12.53 -11.01
CA PHE A 96 -6.38 11.24 -11.67
C PHE A 96 -7.85 10.80 -11.66
N ASN A 97 -8.75 11.49 -10.95
CA ASN A 97 -10.17 11.12 -10.80
C ASN A 97 -10.40 9.71 -10.22
N LEU A 98 -9.51 9.27 -9.32
CA LEU A 98 -9.48 7.96 -8.66
C LEU A 98 -9.89 8.05 -7.18
N SER A 99 -10.92 8.82 -6.85
CA SER A 99 -11.36 9.02 -5.45
C SER A 99 -11.73 7.71 -4.74
N ARG A 100 -12.16 6.67 -5.47
CA ARG A 100 -12.46 5.34 -4.90
C ARG A 100 -11.21 4.54 -4.51
N LYS A 101 -10.03 4.97 -4.94
CA LYS A 101 -8.72 4.36 -4.62
C LYS A 101 -7.95 5.14 -3.55
N LYS A 102 -8.58 6.15 -2.92
CA LYS A 102 -8.01 6.84 -1.75
C LYS A 102 -7.64 5.81 -0.67
N LEU A 103 -6.57 6.09 0.05
CA LEU A 103 -6.18 5.33 1.23
C LEU A 103 -7.24 5.45 2.32
N SER A 104 -7.48 4.34 2.99
CA SER A 104 -8.24 4.25 4.23
C SER A 104 -7.31 4.24 5.45
N ILE A 105 -7.86 4.34 6.66
CA ILE A 105 -7.07 4.17 7.90
C ILE A 105 -6.39 2.79 7.94
N ARG A 106 -7.04 1.76 7.39
CA ARG A 106 -6.43 0.41 7.31
C ARG A 106 -5.13 0.44 6.52
N ASP A 107 -5.10 1.19 5.43
CA ASP A 107 -3.93 1.31 4.56
C ASP A 107 -2.80 2.06 5.26
N VAL A 108 -3.14 3.13 6.00
CA VAL A 108 -2.19 3.85 6.85
C VAL A 108 -1.61 2.94 7.95
N LEU A 109 -2.44 2.14 8.61
CA LEU A 109 -1.97 1.20 9.63
C LEU A 109 -1.10 0.09 9.02
N ASN A 110 -1.44 -0.42 7.84
CA ASN A 110 -0.60 -1.38 7.11
C ASN A 110 0.76 -0.78 6.74
N PHE A 111 0.80 0.50 6.34
CA PHE A 111 2.06 1.20 6.09
C PHE A 111 2.92 1.22 7.35
N ILE A 112 2.35 1.67 8.47
CA ILE A 112 3.06 1.80 9.74
C ILE A 112 3.55 0.44 10.26
N GLU A 113 2.71 -0.60 10.14
CA GLU A 113 3.08 -1.96 10.50
C GLU A 113 4.23 -2.48 9.63
N PHE A 114 4.15 -2.31 8.31
CA PHE A 114 5.24 -2.69 7.41
C PHE A 114 6.54 -1.96 7.77
N TYR A 115 6.45 -0.65 8.04
CA TYR A 115 7.57 0.18 8.41
C TYR A 115 8.27 -0.33 9.68
N HIS A 116 7.50 -0.67 10.72
CA HIS A 116 8.04 -1.25 11.97
C HIS A 116 8.63 -2.64 11.77
N LEU A 117 7.97 -3.48 10.95
CA LEU A 117 8.45 -4.82 10.65
C LEU A 117 9.75 -4.83 9.86
N SER A 118 10.12 -3.73 9.20
CA SER A 118 11.29 -3.63 8.32
C SER A 118 12.48 -2.93 8.98
N SER A 119 12.70 -3.19 10.27
CA SER A 119 13.71 -2.52 11.10
C SER A 119 15.15 -2.63 10.57
N GLU A 120 15.44 -3.65 9.78
CA GLU A 120 16.76 -3.88 9.15
C GLU A 120 17.05 -2.97 7.95
N MET A 121 16.03 -2.33 7.38
CA MET A 121 16.16 -1.47 6.21
C MET A 121 16.49 -0.02 6.61
N SER A 122 17.08 0.75 5.69
CA SER A 122 17.22 2.20 5.87
C SER A 122 15.86 2.88 5.94
N GLU A 123 15.77 4.05 6.56
CA GLU A 123 14.53 4.84 6.65
C GLU A 123 13.88 5.09 5.29
N MET A 124 14.71 5.44 4.30
CA MET A 124 14.25 5.70 2.95
C MET A 124 13.77 4.43 2.25
N GLN A 125 14.45 3.31 2.47
CA GLN A 125 14.06 2.01 1.92
C GLN A 125 12.74 1.53 2.54
N LYS A 126 12.55 1.67 3.87
CA LYS A 126 11.26 1.39 4.54
C LYS A 126 10.12 2.18 3.89
N PHE A 127 10.31 3.49 3.67
CA PHE A 127 9.32 4.35 3.03
C PHE A 127 9.01 3.92 1.61
N ARG A 128 10.03 3.71 0.77
CA ARG A 128 9.85 3.28 -0.62
C ARG A 128 9.05 1.99 -0.69
N GLU A 129 9.43 1.00 0.11
CA GLU A 129 8.80 -0.31 0.10
C GLU A 129 7.36 -0.26 0.63
N ALA A 130 7.10 0.49 1.70
CA ALA A 130 5.75 0.70 2.22
C ALA A 130 4.85 1.46 1.23
N ILE A 131 5.38 2.49 0.55
CA ILE A 131 4.70 3.21 -0.54
C ILE A 131 4.34 2.25 -1.66
N ASN A 132 5.30 1.43 -2.10
CA ASN A 132 5.04 0.50 -3.18
C ASN A 132 3.94 -0.51 -2.80
N LEU A 133 3.99 -1.06 -1.57
CA LEU A 133 2.99 -1.99 -1.05
C LEU A 133 1.59 -1.39 -1.00
N VAL A 134 1.45 -0.22 -0.40
CA VAL A 134 0.15 0.34 -0.01
C VAL A 134 -0.42 1.26 -1.09
N MET A 135 0.43 2.09 -1.70
CA MET A 135 0.00 3.19 -2.57
C MET A 135 0.13 2.85 -4.05
N ILE A 136 1.15 2.09 -4.46
CA ILE A 136 1.41 1.85 -5.89
C ILE A 136 0.81 0.52 -6.36
N ASP A 137 1.01 -0.55 -5.59
CA ASP A 137 0.51 -1.87 -5.96
C ASP A 137 -1.01 -2.02 -5.75
N GLY A 138 -1.60 -1.21 -4.87
CA GLY A 138 -3.06 -1.16 -4.62
C GLY A 138 -3.91 -0.42 -5.66
N ILE A 139 -3.33 0.39 -6.56
CA ILE A 139 -4.09 1.20 -7.54
C ILE A 139 -4.84 0.33 -8.58
N GLY A 140 -4.38 -0.90 -8.83
CA GLY A 140 -4.94 -1.81 -9.84
C GLY A 140 -4.32 -1.63 -11.23
N ILE A 141 -4.44 -2.66 -12.08
CA ILE A 141 -3.74 -2.75 -13.38
C ILE A 141 -4.51 -2.04 -14.52
N GLU A 142 -5.82 -1.87 -14.40
CA GLU A 142 -6.69 -1.27 -15.44
C GLU A 142 -6.31 0.17 -15.81
N LEU A 143 -5.41 0.78 -15.03
CA LEU A 143 -4.95 2.16 -15.17
C LEU A 143 -3.42 2.23 -15.30
N SER A 144 -2.77 1.28 -15.98
CA SER A 144 -1.31 1.16 -16.07
C SER A 144 -0.58 2.49 -16.37
N HIS A 145 -1.08 3.29 -17.32
CA HIS A 145 -0.53 4.61 -17.64
C HIS A 145 -0.69 5.63 -16.49
N GLN A 146 -1.82 5.61 -15.79
CA GLN A 146 -2.03 6.47 -14.63
C GLN A 146 -1.21 5.99 -13.44
N LYS A 147 -1.04 4.67 -13.24
CA LYS A 147 -0.20 4.11 -12.18
C LYS A 147 1.23 4.60 -12.28
N GLU A 148 1.83 4.58 -13.47
CA GLU A 148 3.20 5.09 -13.66
C GLU A 148 3.28 6.60 -13.41
N SER A 149 2.25 7.34 -13.85
CA SER A 149 2.16 8.78 -13.62
C SER A 149 2.00 9.14 -12.14
N VAL A 150 1.21 8.37 -11.39
CA VAL A 150 1.05 8.50 -9.93
C VAL A 150 2.35 8.18 -9.23
N LYS A 151 3.00 7.07 -9.60
CA LYS A 151 4.29 6.64 -9.06
C LYS A 151 5.35 7.73 -9.23
N CYS A 152 5.52 8.25 -10.44
CA CYS A 152 6.50 9.29 -10.74
C CYS A 152 6.27 10.58 -9.92
N LYS A 153 5.01 11.02 -9.77
CA LYS A 153 4.68 12.19 -8.94
C LYS A 153 4.98 11.95 -7.47
N LEU A 154 4.61 10.78 -6.95
CA LEU A 154 4.83 10.42 -5.57
C LEU A 154 6.32 10.28 -5.25
N GLU A 155 7.10 9.67 -6.13
CA GLU A 155 8.55 9.53 -5.96
C GLU A 155 9.25 10.89 -5.93
N LYS A 156 8.89 11.81 -6.83
CA LYS A 156 9.40 13.19 -6.81
C LYS A 156 9.06 13.91 -5.52
N PHE A 157 7.81 13.78 -5.04
CA PHE A 157 7.37 14.44 -3.81
C PHE A 157 8.09 13.90 -2.57
N VAL A 158 8.28 12.59 -2.49
CA VAL A 158 9.01 11.98 -1.37
C VAL A 158 10.49 12.33 -1.42
N SER A 159 11.12 12.31 -2.60
CA SER A 159 12.50 12.76 -2.76
C SER A 159 12.72 14.20 -2.28
N GLN A 160 11.72 15.07 -2.51
CA GLN A 160 11.71 16.41 -1.96
C GLN A 160 11.63 16.40 -0.43
N ILE A 161 10.65 15.71 0.16
CA ILE A 161 10.47 15.65 1.62
C ILE A 161 11.72 15.14 2.35
N PHE A 162 12.34 14.10 1.80
CA PHE A 162 13.53 13.45 2.39
C PHE A 162 14.84 14.13 1.98
N ALA A 163 14.81 15.13 1.09
CA ALA A 163 16.00 15.73 0.48
C ALA A 163 16.99 14.67 -0.05
N SER A 164 16.45 13.63 -0.69
CA SER A 164 17.20 12.47 -1.17
C SER A 164 16.62 11.95 -2.48
N GLU A 165 17.47 11.77 -3.48
CA GLU A 165 17.10 11.21 -4.79
C GLU A 165 17.06 9.68 -4.79
N GLU A 166 17.33 9.03 -3.64
CA GLU A 166 17.37 7.58 -3.55
C GLU A 166 16.11 6.95 -4.14
N MET A 167 14.92 7.46 -3.81
CA MET A 167 13.62 7.01 -4.34
C MET A 167 13.50 7.01 -5.87
N LEU A 168 14.24 7.89 -6.57
CA LEU A 168 14.21 8.01 -8.04
C LEU A 168 15.12 6.99 -8.73
N VAL A 169 16.00 6.34 -7.98
CA VAL A 169 16.87 5.29 -8.49
C VAL A 169 16.08 4.01 -8.65
N ASP A 170 15.99 3.52 -9.89
CA ASP A 170 15.44 2.20 -10.18
C ASP A 170 16.38 1.11 -9.64
N VAL A 171 15.82 0.22 -8.82
CA VAL A 171 16.56 -0.93 -8.29
C VAL A 171 16.34 -2.13 -9.20
N PRO A 172 17.39 -2.68 -9.83
CA PRO A 172 17.24 -3.85 -10.68
C PRO A 172 16.79 -5.06 -9.86
N LEU A 173 15.74 -5.73 -10.33
CA LEU A 173 15.26 -6.95 -9.69
C LEU A 173 16.07 -8.15 -10.15
N THR A 174 16.83 -8.74 -9.22
CA THR A 174 17.58 -9.98 -9.41
C THR A 174 16.96 -11.06 -8.53
N VAL A 175 16.56 -12.17 -9.16
CA VAL A 175 16.05 -13.33 -8.44
C VAL A 175 17.21 -14.13 -7.89
N THR A 176 17.23 -14.31 -6.57
CA THR A 176 18.14 -15.24 -5.89
C THR A 176 17.39 -16.53 -5.61
N TYR A 177 17.95 -17.64 -6.07
CA TYR A 177 17.48 -18.97 -5.73
C TYR A 177 18.69 -19.88 -5.52
N ASN A 178 18.88 -20.32 -4.29
CA ASN A 178 19.95 -21.25 -3.91
C ASN A 178 19.46 -22.22 -2.83
N ALA A 179 20.36 -23.03 -2.32
CA ALA A 179 20.12 -24.02 -1.27
C ALA A 179 19.49 -23.42 0.01
N GLU A 180 19.76 -22.15 0.31
CA GLU A 180 19.45 -21.53 1.61
C GLU A 180 18.29 -20.54 1.52
N SER A 181 18.10 -19.91 0.37
CA SER A 181 17.22 -18.75 0.20
C SER A 181 16.60 -18.65 -1.19
N PHE A 182 15.35 -18.18 -1.21
CA PHE A 182 14.62 -17.78 -2.41
C PHE A 182 14.09 -16.37 -2.21
N GLY A 183 14.35 -15.47 -3.15
CA GLY A 183 13.90 -14.10 -2.98
C GLY A 183 14.36 -13.12 -4.05
N ILE A 184 14.02 -11.87 -3.81
CA ILE A 184 14.50 -10.69 -4.52
C ILE A 184 14.79 -9.65 -3.46
N ASP A 185 15.97 -9.03 -3.49
CA ASP A 185 16.37 -8.03 -2.52
C ASP A 185 15.27 -6.97 -2.28
N PRO A 186 14.97 -6.60 -1.02
CA PRO A 186 15.54 -7.11 0.24
C PRO A 186 14.78 -8.32 0.83
N TYR A 187 13.87 -8.94 0.09
CA TYR A 187 12.98 -9.99 0.60
C TYR A 187 13.48 -11.39 0.24
N PHE A 188 13.92 -12.12 1.26
CA PHE A 188 14.35 -13.51 1.12
C PHE A 188 13.57 -14.43 2.06
N LEU A 189 13.05 -15.52 1.51
CA LEU A 189 12.48 -16.63 2.26
C LEU A 189 13.59 -17.66 2.49
N THR A 190 13.79 -18.05 3.74
CA THR A 190 14.79 -19.03 4.17
C THR A 190 14.13 -20.35 4.59
N ASN A 191 14.94 -21.35 4.96
CA ASN A 191 14.48 -22.70 5.34
C ASN A 191 13.76 -23.44 4.21
N LEU A 192 14.38 -23.45 3.02
CA LEU A 192 13.84 -24.15 1.86
C LEU A 192 13.95 -25.67 2.05
N ASN A 193 12.84 -26.39 1.84
CA ASN A 193 12.88 -27.85 1.78
C ASN A 193 13.41 -28.28 0.41
N GLN A 194 14.73 -28.52 0.33
CA GLN A 194 15.53 -28.79 -0.89
C GLN A 194 15.15 -30.03 -1.73
N SER A 195 14.09 -30.75 -1.39
CA SER A 195 13.68 -31.95 -2.12
C SER A 195 13.19 -31.72 -3.57
N VAL A 196 13.13 -30.46 -4.04
CA VAL A 196 12.62 -30.11 -5.37
C VAL A 196 13.68 -29.31 -6.15
N THR A 197 14.31 -29.94 -7.14
CA THR A 197 15.15 -29.24 -8.11
C THR A 197 14.27 -28.41 -9.06
N CYS A 198 14.44 -27.08 -9.05
CA CYS A 198 13.73 -26.18 -9.97
C CYS A 198 14.54 -26.02 -11.26
N GLU A 199 14.76 -27.08 -12.03
CA GLU A 199 15.62 -27.01 -13.23
C GLU A 199 14.99 -26.25 -14.42
N ASN A 200 13.70 -25.89 -14.37
CA ASN A 200 12.99 -25.33 -15.54
C ASN A 200 12.11 -24.07 -15.27
N PHE A 201 12.26 -23.38 -14.13
CA PHE A 201 11.42 -22.20 -13.83
C PHE A 201 12.21 -20.89 -13.96
N SER A 202 11.92 -20.12 -15.02
CA SER A 202 12.39 -18.75 -15.14
C SER A 202 11.43 -17.80 -14.43
N PHE A 203 11.85 -17.27 -13.28
CA PHE A 203 11.16 -16.18 -12.61
C PHE A 203 11.39 -14.83 -13.29
N GLU A 204 12.26 -14.76 -14.30
CA GLU A 204 12.66 -13.50 -14.93
C GLU A 204 11.47 -12.74 -15.52
N ALA A 205 10.55 -13.44 -16.19
CA ALA A 205 9.33 -12.86 -16.75
C ALA A 205 8.29 -12.44 -15.68
N THR A 206 8.44 -12.91 -14.44
CA THR A 206 7.46 -12.68 -13.35
C THR A 206 8.06 -11.99 -12.12
N LYS A 207 9.32 -11.54 -12.18
CA LYS A 207 10.06 -10.99 -11.03
C LYS A 207 9.36 -9.81 -10.35
N HIS A 208 8.68 -8.96 -11.14
CA HIS A 208 7.87 -7.87 -10.60
C HIS A 208 6.66 -8.35 -9.79
N ASN A 209 6.07 -9.50 -10.10
CA ASN A 209 4.99 -10.07 -9.29
C ASN A 209 5.53 -10.81 -8.08
N VAL A 210 6.68 -11.48 -8.22
CA VAL A 210 7.36 -12.15 -7.11
C VAL A 210 7.71 -11.16 -6.02
N VAL A 211 8.38 -10.04 -6.33
CA VAL A 211 8.77 -9.04 -5.31
C VAL A 211 7.55 -8.45 -4.59
N LYS A 212 6.43 -8.24 -5.29
CA LYS A 212 5.17 -7.76 -4.69
C LYS A 212 4.60 -8.76 -3.69
N ILE A 213 4.61 -10.04 -4.05
CA ILE A 213 4.14 -11.12 -3.16
C ILE A 213 5.06 -11.22 -1.95
N LEU A 214 6.38 -11.23 -2.16
CA LEU A 214 7.36 -11.31 -1.06
C LEU A 214 7.25 -10.11 -0.10
N ARG A 215 7.07 -8.90 -0.64
CA ARG A 215 6.78 -7.69 0.14
C ARG A 215 5.49 -7.84 0.95
N GLY A 216 4.42 -8.34 0.35
CA GLY A 216 3.14 -8.58 1.02
C GLY A 216 3.23 -9.64 2.13
N ILE A 217 4.04 -10.68 1.95
CA ILE A 217 4.26 -11.74 2.95
C ILE A 217 4.80 -11.15 4.26
N ARG A 218 5.59 -10.07 4.19
CA ARG A 218 6.15 -9.37 5.36
C ARG A 218 5.08 -9.00 6.38
N LEU A 219 3.89 -8.57 5.94
CA LEU A 219 2.80 -8.16 6.82
C LEU A 219 2.14 -9.32 7.59
N GLY A 220 2.39 -10.58 7.19
CA GLY A 220 1.75 -11.73 7.83
C GLY A 220 0.21 -11.79 7.64
N LYS A 221 -0.33 -11.03 6.67
CA LYS A 221 -1.76 -10.97 6.36
C LYS A 221 -2.08 -11.75 5.08
N PRO A 222 -3.32 -12.23 4.91
CA PRO A 222 -3.75 -12.84 3.65
C PRO A 222 -3.53 -11.88 2.47
N ILE A 223 -2.96 -12.39 1.38
CA ILE A 223 -2.67 -11.62 0.17
C ILE A 223 -3.72 -11.92 -0.89
N LEU A 224 -4.38 -10.88 -1.40
CA LEU A 224 -5.28 -10.97 -2.53
C LEU A 224 -4.52 -10.64 -3.82
N LEU A 225 -4.54 -11.56 -4.79
CA LEU A 225 -3.99 -11.33 -6.12
C LEU A 225 -5.11 -10.99 -7.10
N GLU A 226 -5.23 -9.70 -7.43
CA GLU A 226 -6.20 -9.19 -8.40
C GLU A 226 -5.53 -8.95 -9.76
N GLY A 227 -6.26 -9.20 -10.84
CA GLY A 227 -5.82 -8.91 -12.22
C GLY A 227 -6.55 -9.75 -13.26
N PRO A 228 -6.34 -9.49 -14.55
CA PRO A 228 -7.05 -10.17 -15.65
C PRO A 228 -6.90 -11.70 -15.62
N PRO A 229 -7.83 -12.47 -16.21
CA PRO A 229 -7.66 -13.92 -16.38
C PRO A 229 -6.41 -14.23 -17.22
N GLY A 230 -5.76 -15.37 -16.96
CA GLY A 230 -4.60 -15.82 -17.75
C GLY A 230 -3.25 -15.15 -17.46
N VAL A 231 -3.17 -14.10 -16.63
CA VAL A 231 -1.90 -13.38 -16.34
C VAL A 231 -0.92 -14.11 -15.43
N GLY A 232 -1.13 -15.40 -15.17
CA GLY A 232 -0.20 -16.23 -14.40
C GLY A 232 -0.30 -16.12 -12.87
N LYS A 233 -1.35 -15.53 -12.30
CA LYS A 233 -1.53 -15.40 -10.82
C LYS A 233 -1.31 -16.71 -10.07
N THR A 234 -2.03 -17.76 -10.46
CA THR A 234 -1.93 -19.09 -9.86
C THR A 234 -0.54 -19.70 -10.09
N SER A 235 -0.02 -19.59 -11.31
CA SER A 235 1.31 -20.09 -11.67
C SER A 235 2.43 -19.44 -10.86
N THR A 236 2.36 -18.12 -10.60
CA THR A 236 3.35 -17.42 -9.78
C THR A 236 3.33 -17.95 -8.34
N VAL A 237 2.15 -18.15 -7.74
CA VAL A 237 2.03 -18.74 -6.39
C VAL A 237 2.57 -20.17 -6.37
N GLU A 238 2.26 -20.98 -7.40
CA GLU A 238 2.79 -22.33 -7.58
C GLU A 238 4.29 -22.39 -7.67
N ASN A 239 4.89 -21.47 -8.42
CA ASN A 239 6.33 -21.41 -8.59
C ASN A 239 7.01 -20.99 -7.29
N ILE A 240 6.48 -19.98 -6.59
CA ILE A 240 7.01 -19.56 -5.28
C ILE A 240 6.94 -20.72 -4.28
N ALA A 241 5.80 -21.41 -4.18
CA ALA A 241 5.64 -22.53 -3.25
C ALA A 241 6.59 -23.69 -3.54
N LYS A 242 6.81 -24.03 -4.82
CA LYS A 242 7.80 -25.02 -5.25
C LYS A 242 9.21 -24.59 -4.86
N ALA A 243 9.59 -23.33 -5.11
CA ALA A 243 10.91 -22.79 -4.77
C ALA A 243 11.18 -22.85 -3.25
N ILE A 244 10.15 -22.67 -2.41
CA ILE A 244 10.29 -22.81 -0.95
C ILE A 244 9.98 -24.20 -0.40
N GLY A 245 9.74 -25.19 -1.27
CA GLY A 245 9.42 -26.56 -0.88
C GLY A 245 8.17 -26.68 -0.02
N LYS A 246 7.18 -25.79 -0.21
CA LYS A 246 5.88 -25.84 0.47
C LYS A 246 4.81 -26.43 -0.43
N LYS A 247 3.97 -27.29 0.16
CA LYS A 247 2.79 -27.83 -0.51
C LYS A 247 1.72 -26.73 -0.67
N ILE A 248 1.15 -26.62 -1.86
CA ILE A 248 -0.03 -25.78 -2.09
C ILE A 248 -1.29 -26.55 -1.75
N ILE A 249 -2.17 -25.88 -1.02
CA ILE A 249 -3.53 -26.31 -0.77
C ILE A 249 -4.44 -25.36 -1.53
N ARG A 250 -5.13 -25.87 -2.54
CA ARG A 250 -6.13 -25.10 -3.29
C ARG A 250 -7.50 -25.33 -2.66
N ILE A 251 -8.07 -24.26 -2.12
CA ILE A 251 -9.45 -24.24 -1.62
C ILE A 251 -10.29 -23.50 -2.66
N ASN A 252 -11.26 -24.19 -3.26
CA ASN A 252 -12.22 -23.56 -4.17
C ASN A 252 -13.44 -23.14 -3.37
N LEU A 253 -13.70 -21.84 -3.33
CA LEU A 253 -14.94 -21.27 -2.77
C LEU A 253 -15.98 -21.24 -3.90
N SER A 254 -16.62 -22.38 -4.17
CA SER A 254 -17.87 -22.41 -4.95
C SER A 254 -19.04 -22.10 -4.03
N GLU A 255 -20.04 -21.38 -4.52
CA GLU A 255 -21.35 -21.27 -3.87
C GLU A 255 -22.06 -22.63 -3.81
#